data_AF-A0A4P9ZYQ1-F1
#
_entry.id   AF-A0A4P9ZYQ1-F1
#
_cell.length_a   1.000
_cell.length_b   1.000
_cell.length_c   1.000
_cell.angle_alpha   90.00
_cell.angle_beta   90.00
_cell.angle_gamma   90.00
#
_symmetry.space_group_name_H-M   'P 1'
#
loop_
_entity.id
_entity.type
_entity.pdbx_description
1 polymer ?
#
loop_
_entity_poly.entity_id
_entity_poly.type
_entity_poly.pdbx_seq_one_letter_code
_entity_poly.pdbx_strand_id
1 'polypeptide(L)'
;MNSSTIIAPHDFQRANLMQPVMDVPKSGLQKRMLYTTLFSIMFVLLSHNIFQLIALVRRNPQAIHIVCLAMNSSLFLLGVVISLRDPLAYSCELYSGLIFTIYVTGIAFAGTILLMKAYYASGFSKMILGWTIAFQAGTVAAHIVASACTTVTTNHSTFMCDIEFDRTSFVISMATDCLFNCTMSAIFLVYIFRAYSAFNSAPYMILFRDGMLFWLATSLFPIIISLASFTTTVYEFVTGLSIIYRKWEGLHGNV
;
A
#
# COMPACT_ATOMS: atom_id res chain seq x y z
N MET A 1 -0.80 -50.07 -60.24
CA MET A 1 -0.85 -48.69 -60.76
C MET A 1 -1.63 -47.86 -59.75
N ASN A 2 -0.92 -47.24 -58.80
CA ASN A 2 -1.52 -46.38 -57.78
C ASN A 2 -1.27 -44.92 -58.19
N SER A 3 -2.35 -44.19 -58.43
CA SER A 3 -2.33 -42.78 -58.77
C SER A 3 -2.28 -41.96 -57.48
N SER A 4 -1.10 -41.41 -57.17
CA SER A 4 -0.89 -40.49 -56.06
C SER A 4 -1.27 -39.07 -56.50
N THR A 5 -2.39 -38.59 -55.97
CA THR A 5 -2.87 -37.20 -56.12
C THR A 5 -2.00 -36.28 -55.26
N ILE A 6 -1.23 -35.43 -55.91
CA ILE A 6 -0.43 -34.36 -55.29
C ILE A 6 -1.39 -33.21 -54.95
N ILE A 7 -1.63 -32.97 -53.65
CA ILE A 7 -2.37 -31.81 -53.16
C ILE A 7 -1.37 -30.66 -53.01
N ALA A 8 -1.59 -29.57 -53.73
CA ALA A 8 -0.73 -28.39 -53.74
C ALA A 8 -0.76 -27.63 -52.40
N PRO A 9 0.38 -27.15 -51.88
CA PRO A 9 0.45 -26.40 -50.64
C PRO A 9 0.42 -24.89 -50.93
N HIS A 10 -0.76 -24.31 -51.18
CA HIS A 10 -0.82 -22.84 -51.35
C HIS A 10 -2.02 -22.11 -50.73
N ASP A 11 -2.99 -22.80 -50.10
CA ASP A 11 -4.20 -22.17 -49.58
C ASP A 11 -4.26 -22.01 -48.05
N PHE A 12 -3.21 -22.37 -47.30
CA PHE A 12 -3.26 -22.34 -45.82
C PHE A 12 -2.84 -21.00 -45.16
N GLN A 13 -2.55 -19.95 -45.95
CA GLN A 13 -1.99 -18.70 -45.41
C GLN A 13 -2.93 -17.48 -45.38
N ARG A 14 -4.22 -17.62 -45.73
CA ARG A 14 -5.17 -16.49 -45.75
C ARG A 14 -6.30 -16.51 -44.72
N ALA A 15 -6.32 -17.47 -43.80
CA ALA A 15 -7.43 -17.60 -42.83
C ALA A 15 -7.19 -16.96 -41.44
N ASN A 16 -6.00 -16.42 -41.14
CA ASN A 16 -5.66 -15.99 -39.76
C ASN A 16 -5.46 -14.47 -39.56
N LEU A 17 -5.94 -13.61 -40.46
CA LEU A 17 -5.72 -12.15 -40.37
C LEU A 17 -7.00 -11.31 -40.20
N MET A 18 -8.04 -11.91 -39.62
CA MET A 18 -9.09 -11.15 -38.95
C MET A 18 -9.18 -11.67 -37.52
N GLN A 19 -8.20 -11.28 -36.69
CA GLN A 19 -8.49 -11.23 -35.27
C GLN A 19 -9.71 -10.32 -35.12
N PRO A 20 -10.82 -10.78 -34.52
CA PRO A 20 -11.94 -9.91 -34.26
C PRO A 20 -11.39 -8.74 -33.45
N VAL A 21 -11.64 -7.52 -33.92
CA VAL A 21 -11.46 -6.31 -33.13
C VAL A 21 -12.35 -6.50 -31.92
N MET A 22 -11.79 -7.03 -30.84
CA MET A 22 -12.51 -7.21 -29.59
C MET A 22 -12.85 -5.81 -29.12
N ASP A 23 -14.14 -5.46 -29.20
CA ASP A 23 -14.68 -4.22 -28.66
C ASP A 23 -14.42 -4.19 -27.17
N VAL A 24 -13.28 -3.60 -26.77
CA VAL A 24 -12.93 -3.40 -25.37
C VAL A 24 -14.00 -2.49 -24.78
N PRO A 25 -14.74 -2.92 -23.75
CA PRO A 25 -15.80 -2.11 -23.16
C PRO A 25 -15.22 -0.75 -22.72
N LYS A 26 -15.90 0.35 -23.07
CA LYS A 26 -15.44 1.73 -22.83
C LYS A 26 -15.01 1.99 -21.37
N SER A 27 -15.64 1.30 -20.42
CA SER A 27 -15.30 1.33 -19.00
C SER A 27 -13.92 0.74 -18.68
N GLY A 28 -13.48 -0.30 -19.39
CA GLY A 28 -12.14 -0.88 -19.26
C GLY A 28 -11.05 0.04 -19.78
N LEU A 29 -11.31 0.73 -20.91
CA LEU A 29 -10.37 1.71 -21.47
C LEU A 29 -10.16 2.91 -20.54
N GLN A 30 -11.23 3.45 -19.95
CA GLN A 30 -11.16 4.56 -18.99
C GLN A 30 -10.35 4.19 -17.74
N LYS A 31 -10.60 3.00 -17.16
CA LYS A 31 -9.83 2.50 -16.02
C LYS A 31 -8.35 2.40 -16.35
N ARG A 32 -8.01 1.83 -17.51
CA ARG A 32 -6.61 1.70 -17.96
C ARG A 32 -5.93 3.06 -18.12
N MET A 33 -6.58 4.03 -18.77
CA MET A 33 -6.03 5.39 -18.91
C MET A 33 -5.80 6.07 -17.55
N LEU A 34 -6.73 5.91 -16.61
CA LEU A 34 -6.57 6.44 -15.26
C LEU A 34 -5.36 5.81 -14.55
N TYR A 35 -5.22 4.48 -14.57
CA TYR A 35 -4.07 3.79 -13.98
C TYR A 35 -2.75 4.24 -14.62
N THR A 36 -2.66 4.27 -15.95
CA THR A 36 -1.43 4.72 -16.65
C THR A 36 -1.06 6.15 -16.26
N THR A 37 -2.04 7.05 -16.15
CA THR A 37 -1.81 8.44 -15.75
C THR A 37 -1.31 8.52 -14.30
N LEU A 38 -1.95 7.79 -13.38
CA LEU A 38 -1.54 7.73 -11.97
C LEU A 38 -0.14 7.15 -11.80
N PHE A 39 0.19 6.07 -12.50
CA PHE A 39 1.54 5.50 -12.51
C PHE A 39 2.56 6.49 -13.06
N SER A 40 2.24 7.19 -14.15
CA SER A 40 3.14 8.20 -14.74
C SER A 40 3.43 9.34 -13.76
N ILE A 41 2.41 9.85 -13.07
CA ILE A 41 2.57 10.86 -12.03
C ILE A 41 3.44 10.32 -10.89
N MET A 42 3.19 9.09 -10.44
CA MET A 42 3.97 8.44 -9.39
C MET A 42 5.45 8.32 -9.79
N PHE A 43 5.77 7.95 -11.04
CA PHE A 43 7.16 7.87 -11.49
C PHE A 43 7.86 9.22 -11.52
N VAL A 44 7.17 10.28 -11.96
CA VAL A 44 7.74 11.63 -11.95
C VAL A 44 8.06 12.05 -10.51
N LEU A 45 7.15 11.80 -9.57
CA LEU A 45 7.35 12.10 -8.15
C LEU A 45 8.49 11.27 -7.55
N LEU A 46 8.54 9.97 -7.79
CA LEU A 46 9.61 9.09 -7.31
C LEU A 46 10.97 9.49 -7.90
N SER A 47 11.03 9.82 -9.20
CA SER A 47 12.26 10.28 -9.85
C SER A 47 12.75 11.60 -9.25
N HIS A 48 11.85 12.55 -9.03
CA HIS A 48 12.15 13.81 -8.37
C HIS A 48 12.68 13.59 -6.95
N ASN A 49 12.01 12.73 -6.17
CA ASN A 49 12.41 12.40 -4.81
C ASN A 49 13.79 11.73 -4.75
N ILE A 50 14.07 10.78 -5.65
CA ILE A 50 15.38 10.12 -5.76
C ILE A 50 16.47 11.16 -6.06
N PHE A 51 16.23 12.06 -7.02
CA PHE A 51 17.19 13.11 -7.36
C PHE A 51 17.51 14.02 -6.15
N GLN A 52 16.48 14.50 -5.45
CA GLN A 52 16.64 15.33 -4.25
C GLN A 52 17.37 14.56 -3.14
N LEU A 53 17.03 13.29 -2.93
CA LEU A 53 17.66 12.45 -1.91
C LEU A 53 19.13 12.17 -2.23
N ILE A 54 19.51 11.93 -3.48
CA ILE A 54 20.92 11.79 -3.88
C ILE A 54 21.70 13.06 -3.55
N ALA A 55 21.16 14.23 -3.90
CA ALA A 55 21.79 15.50 -3.58
C ALA A 55 21.94 15.71 -2.06
N LEU A 56 20.92 15.33 -1.29
CA LEU A 56 20.90 15.42 0.16
C LEU A 56 21.90 14.46 0.82
N VAL A 57 21.95 13.20 0.39
CA VAL A 57 22.90 12.18 0.88
C VAL A 57 24.35 12.60 0.60
N ARG A 58 24.62 13.18 -0.58
CA ARG A 58 25.96 13.70 -0.92
C ARG A 58 26.39 14.85 -0.03
N ARG A 59 25.46 15.72 0.36
CA ARG A 59 25.74 16.88 1.23
C ARG A 59 25.82 16.51 2.71
N ASN A 60 24.95 15.62 3.17
CA ASN A 60 24.84 15.21 4.57
C ASN A 60 24.43 13.74 4.67
N PRO A 61 25.40 12.82 4.80
CA PRO A 61 25.16 11.38 4.84
C PRO A 61 24.61 10.96 6.21
N GLN A 62 23.32 11.20 6.41
CA GLN A 62 22.59 10.66 7.55
C GLN A 62 21.93 9.33 7.17
N ALA A 63 21.91 8.37 8.10
CA ALA A 63 21.33 7.05 7.87
C ALA A 63 19.87 7.12 7.38
N ILE A 64 19.08 8.06 7.92
CA ILE A 64 17.69 8.28 7.49
C ILE A 64 17.59 8.64 6.00
N HIS A 65 18.51 9.45 5.46
CA HIS A 65 18.50 9.82 4.05
C HIS A 65 18.83 8.61 3.15
N ILE A 66 19.73 7.73 3.60
CA ILE A 66 20.07 6.49 2.88
C ILE A 66 18.86 5.54 2.85
N VAL A 67 18.15 5.39 3.97
CA VAL A 67 16.93 4.57 4.02
C VAL A 67 15.83 5.14 3.14
N CYS A 68 15.60 6.46 3.16
CA CYS A 68 14.65 7.12 2.26
C CYS A 68 15.02 6.91 0.78
N LEU A 69 16.31 7.00 0.44
CA LEU A 69 16.80 6.77 -0.92
C LEU A 69 16.58 5.30 -1.33
N ALA A 70 16.88 4.35 -0.45
CA ALA A 70 16.66 2.93 -0.68
C ALA A 70 15.17 2.61 -0.89
N MET A 71 14.28 3.19 -0.07
CA MET A 71 12.83 3.07 -0.22
C MET A 71 12.37 3.55 -1.60
N ASN A 72 12.69 4.80 -1.95
CA ASN A 72 12.23 5.39 -3.22
C ASN A 72 12.82 4.64 -4.43
N SER A 73 14.09 4.21 -4.36
CA SER A 73 14.74 3.43 -5.43
C SER A 73 14.10 2.06 -5.60
N SER A 74 13.76 1.38 -4.49
CA SER A 74 13.10 0.07 -4.51
C SER A 74 11.69 0.18 -5.09
N LEU A 75 10.92 1.18 -4.64
CA LEU A 75 9.56 1.44 -5.15
C LEU A 75 9.58 1.84 -6.63
N PHE A 76 10.57 2.63 -7.05
CA PHE A 76 10.76 2.99 -8.46
C PHE A 76 11.06 1.75 -9.31
N LEU A 77 12.02 0.91 -8.88
CA LEU A 77 12.38 -0.31 -9.60
C LEU A 77 11.18 -1.27 -9.72
N LEU A 78 10.50 -1.54 -8.61
CA LEU A 78 9.31 -2.39 -8.60
C LEU A 78 8.18 -1.79 -9.46
N GLY A 79 8.00 -0.47 -9.42
CA GLY A 79 7.06 0.24 -10.28
C GLY A 79 7.37 0.03 -11.77
N VAL A 80 8.64 0.10 -12.17
CA VAL A 80 9.07 -0.18 -13.55
C VAL A 80 8.70 -1.62 -13.93
N VAL A 81 8.98 -2.60 -13.07
CA VAL A 81 8.61 -4.01 -13.33
C VAL A 81 7.10 -4.15 -13.52
N ILE A 82 6.27 -3.51 -12.69
CA ILE A 82 4.81 -3.51 -12.84
C ILE A 82 4.37 -2.88 -14.16
N SER A 83 5.03 -1.81 -14.59
CA SER A 83 4.69 -1.10 -15.84
C SER A 83 5.04 -1.92 -17.08
N LEU A 84 5.97 -2.87 -16.96
CA LEU A 84 6.30 -3.84 -18.00
C LEU A 84 5.31 -5.03 -18.07
N ARG A 85 4.24 -5.04 -17.26
CA ARG A 85 3.21 -6.08 -17.29
C ARG A 85 2.63 -6.30 -18.69
N ASP A 86 2.19 -5.22 -19.33
CA ASP A 86 1.52 -5.27 -20.63
C ASP A 86 2.44 -5.80 -21.75
N PRO A 87 3.69 -5.30 -21.93
CA PRO A 87 4.58 -5.82 -22.96
C PRO A 87 5.10 -7.23 -22.69
N LEU A 88 5.21 -7.66 -21.43
CA LEU A 88 5.75 -8.99 -21.06
C LEU A 88 4.67 -10.04 -20.78
N ALA A 89 3.39 -9.67 -20.87
CA ALA A 89 2.24 -10.56 -20.66
C ALA A 89 2.33 -11.37 -19.34
N TYR A 90 2.62 -10.69 -18.23
CA TYR A 90 2.71 -11.35 -16.92
C TYR A 90 1.41 -12.05 -16.51
N SER A 91 1.54 -13.20 -15.85
CA SER A 91 0.40 -13.88 -15.22
C SER A 91 -0.22 -13.01 -14.13
N CYS A 92 -1.51 -13.19 -13.87
CA CYS A 92 -2.20 -12.45 -12.80
C CYS A 92 -1.59 -12.69 -11.42
N GLU A 93 -1.10 -13.91 -11.14
CA GLU A 93 -0.39 -14.26 -9.90
C GLU A 93 0.92 -13.49 -9.74
N LEU A 94 1.70 -13.37 -10.82
CA LEU A 94 2.94 -12.60 -10.77
C LEU A 94 2.64 -11.10 -10.58
N TYR A 95 1.62 -10.59 -11.27
CA TYR A 95 1.20 -9.20 -11.18
C TYR A 95 0.72 -8.82 -9.76
N SER A 96 -0.15 -9.64 -9.17
CA SER A 96 -0.61 -9.43 -7.79
C SER A 96 0.55 -9.54 -6.79
N GLY A 97 1.43 -10.53 -6.96
CA GLY A 97 2.63 -10.70 -6.16
C GLY A 97 3.54 -9.47 -6.18
N LEU A 98 3.72 -8.84 -7.35
CA LEU A 98 4.47 -7.59 -7.48
C LEU A 98 3.78 -6.42 -6.76
N ILE A 99 2.45 -6.29 -6.85
CA ILE A 99 1.69 -5.26 -6.13
C ILE A 99 1.86 -5.43 -4.61
N PHE A 100 1.72 -6.66 -4.10
CA PHE A 100 1.91 -6.93 -2.68
C PHE A 100 3.34 -6.68 -2.23
N THR A 101 4.32 -7.01 -3.08
CA THR A 101 5.74 -6.72 -2.82
C THR A 101 5.98 -5.22 -2.69
N ILE A 102 5.41 -4.39 -3.57
CA ILE A 102 5.47 -2.93 -3.45
C ILE A 102 4.87 -2.47 -2.13
N TYR A 103 3.70 -2.99 -1.79
CA TYR A 103 2.97 -2.59 -0.59
C TYR A 103 3.74 -2.93 0.69
N VAL A 104 4.20 -4.18 0.84
CA VAL A 104 5.00 -4.65 1.98
C VAL A 104 6.33 -3.89 2.05
N THR A 105 6.99 -3.66 0.92
CA THR A 105 8.23 -2.86 0.86
C THR A 105 7.98 -1.43 1.35
N GLY A 106 6.89 -0.81 0.90
CA GLY A 106 6.47 0.52 1.34
C GLY A 106 6.30 0.61 2.85
N ILE A 107 5.56 -0.32 3.45
CA ILE A 107 5.30 -0.37 4.89
C ILE A 107 6.59 -0.63 5.67
N ALA A 108 7.42 -1.59 5.24
CA ALA A 108 8.67 -1.93 5.89
C ALA A 108 9.61 -0.72 5.97
N PHE A 109 9.80 -0.02 4.86
CA PHE A 109 10.66 1.17 4.82
C PHE A 109 10.04 2.37 5.54
N ALA A 110 8.75 2.65 5.33
CA ALA A 110 8.07 3.76 6.00
C ALA A 110 8.13 3.61 7.52
N GLY A 111 7.85 2.41 8.04
CA GLY A 111 7.97 2.14 9.47
C GLY A 111 9.40 2.20 10.00
N THR A 112 10.40 1.78 9.20
CA THR A 112 11.82 1.95 9.55
C THR A 112 12.20 3.44 9.65
N ILE A 113 11.72 4.28 8.73
CA ILE A 113 11.95 5.73 8.76
C ILE A 113 11.30 6.36 10.00
N LEU A 114 10.05 5.98 10.31
CA LEU A 114 9.34 6.44 11.51
C LEU A 114 10.06 6.02 12.78
N LEU A 115 10.57 4.79 12.81
CA LEU A 115 11.33 4.24 13.92
C LEU A 115 12.65 4.99 14.13
N MET A 116 13.39 5.30 13.07
CA MET A 116 14.59 6.14 13.16
C MET A 116 14.26 7.54 13.71
N LYS A 117 13.18 8.17 13.22
CA LYS A 117 12.73 9.47 13.72
C LYS A 117 12.33 9.42 15.19
N ALA A 118 11.56 8.41 15.60
CA ALA A 118 11.16 8.19 16.98
C ALA A 118 12.39 7.94 17.88
N TYR A 119 13.37 7.18 17.40
CA TYR A 119 14.61 6.92 18.12
C TYR A 119 15.43 8.20 18.35
N TYR A 120 15.62 9.02 17.32
CA TYR A 120 16.29 10.32 17.46
C TYR A 120 15.53 11.26 18.38
N ALA A 121 14.20 11.35 18.22
CA ALA A 121 13.35 12.16 19.08
C ALA A 121 13.43 11.70 20.55
N SER A 122 13.61 10.39 20.76
CA SER A 122 13.67 9.80 22.10
C SER A 122 14.94 10.04 22.89
N GLY A 123 15.89 10.81 22.35
CA GLY A 123 17.21 10.95 22.95
C GLY A 123 17.95 9.61 22.98
N PHE A 124 17.77 8.78 21.95
CA PHE A 124 18.45 7.49 21.78
C PHE A 124 18.06 6.41 22.82
N SER A 125 16.82 6.43 23.31
CA SER A 125 16.33 5.42 24.27
C SER A 125 16.23 4.03 23.65
N LYS A 126 17.04 3.08 24.15
CA LYS A 126 17.05 1.68 23.68
C LYS A 126 15.74 0.93 23.95
N MET A 127 15.03 1.28 25.02
CA MET A 127 13.77 0.64 25.39
C MET A 127 12.66 0.98 24.37
N ILE A 128 12.53 2.25 24.01
CA ILE A 128 11.57 2.71 22.99
C ILE A 128 11.91 2.10 21.64
N LEU A 129 13.20 2.03 21.30
CA LEU A 129 13.68 1.36 20.09
C LEU A 129 13.26 -0.12 20.05
N GLY A 130 13.48 -0.89 21.12
CA GLY A 130 13.11 -2.30 21.17
C GLY A 130 11.62 -2.55 20.95
N TRP A 131 10.77 -1.78 21.64
CA TRP A 131 9.31 -1.87 21.50
C TRP A 131 8.84 -1.50 20.09
N THR A 132 9.39 -0.44 19.52
CA THR A 132 9.02 0.01 18.18
C THR A 132 9.48 -0.95 17.08
N ILE A 133 10.64 -1.59 17.23
CA ILE A 133 11.11 -2.66 16.32
C ILE A 133 10.15 -3.84 16.37
N ALA A 134 9.82 -4.32 17.58
CA ALA A 134 8.90 -5.45 17.74
C ALA A 134 7.53 -5.15 17.12
N PHE A 135 7.03 -3.93 17.30
CA PHE A 135 5.75 -3.53 16.74
C PHE A 135 5.77 -3.41 15.22
N GLN A 136 6.83 -2.81 14.65
CA GLN A 136 7.01 -2.76 13.20
C GLN A 136 7.11 -4.16 12.58
N ALA A 137 7.84 -5.07 13.21
CA ALA A 137 7.94 -6.46 12.76
C ALA A 137 6.57 -7.15 12.77
N GLY A 138 5.77 -6.93 13.82
CA GLY A 138 4.40 -7.41 13.92
C GLY A 138 3.50 -6.89 12.79
N THR A 139 3.56 -5.58 12.51
CA THR A 139 2.80 -4.96 11.41
C THR A 139 3.21 -5.56 10.06
N VAL A 140 4.52 -5.61 9.76
CA VAL A 140 5.01 -6.21 8.49
C VAL A 140 4.57 -7.66 8.36
N ALA A 141 4.67 -8.46 9.43
CA ALA A 141 4.22 -9.86 9.43
C ALA A 141 2.71 -9.97 9.16
N ALA A 142 1.88 -9.13 9.79
CA ALA A 142 0.44 -9.10 9.54
C ALA A 142 0.11 -8.77 8.07
N HIS A 143 0.83 -7.84 7.46
CA HIS A 143 0.68 -7.53 6.03
C HIS A 143 1.12 -8.67 5.11
N ILE A 144 2.20 -9.37 5.44
CA ILE A 144 2.64 -10.54 4.68
C ILE A 144 1.58 -11.65 4.74
N VAL A 145 1.04 -11.93 5.94
CA VAL A 145 -0.03 -12.92 6.12
C VAL A 145 -1.30 -12.51 5.35
N ALA A 146 -1.71 -11.24 5.45
CA ALA A 146 -2.86 -10.74 4.71
C ALA A 146 -2.67 -10.86 3.19
N SER A 147 -1.46 -10.62 2.68
CA SER A 147 -1.14 -10.79 1.27
C SER A 147 -1.13 -12.27 0.85
N ALA A 148 -0.74 -13.19 1.74
CA ALA A 148 -0.78 -14.62 1.47
C ALA A 148 -2.21 -15.19 1.43
N CYS A 149 -3.16 -14.55 2.13
CA CYS A 149 -4.57 -14.95 2.15
C CYS A 149 -5.41 -14.35 1.01
N THR A 150 -4.83 -13.56 0.10
CA THR A 150 -5.60 -13.00 -1.02
C THR A 150 -5.80 -14.01 -2.13
N THR A 151 -7.01 -14.05 -2.68
CA THR A 151 -7.33 -14.87 -3.85
C THR A 151 -7.36 -13.98 -5.08
N VAL A 152 -6.75 -14.45 -6.16
CA VAL A 152 -6.64 -13.70 -7.41
C VAL A 152 -7.42 -14.46 -8.46
N THR A 153 -8.47 -13.83 -8.99
CA THR A 153 -9.31 -14.42 -10.02
C THR A 153 -9.11 -13.66 -11.33
N THR A 154 -8.96 -14.40 -12.42
CA THR A 154 -8.89 -13.81 -13.77
C THR A 154 -10.31 -13.54 -14.26
N ASN A 155 -10.65 -12.28 -14.46
CA ASN A 155 -11.94 -11.93 -15.01
C ASN A 155 -11.90 -11.94 -16.55
N HIS A 156 -12.47 -12.98 -17.14
CA HIS A 156 -12.50 -13.17 -18.59
C HIS A 156 -13.26 -12.08 -19.35
N SER A 157 -14.14 -11.32 -18.67
CA SER A 157 -14.93 -10.26 -19.31
C SER A 157 -14.18 -8.93 -19.44
N THR A 158 -13.23 -8.66 -18.55
CA THR A 158 -12.47 -7.41 -18.51
C THR A 158 -11.00 -7.59 -18.89
N PHE A 159 -10.54 -8.85 -19.01
CA PHE A 159 -9.13 -9.22 -19.13
C PHE A 159 -8.25 -8.62 -18.02
N MET A 160 -8.86 -8.31 -16.88
CA MET A 160 -8.20 -7.78 -15.68
C MET A 160 -8.16 -8.85 -14.59
N CYS A 161 -7.19 -8.71 -13.68
CA CYS A 161 -7.09 -9.55 -12.50
C CYS A 161 -7.96 -8.91 -11.41
N ASP A 162 -8.97 -9.63 -10.93
CA ASP A 162 -9.73 -9.24 -9.75
C ASP A 162 -9.03 -9.82 -8.51
N ILE A 163 -8.81 -8.97 -7.51
CA ILE A 163 -8.15 -9.33 -6.26
C ILE A 163 -9.21 -9.33 -5.18
N GLU A 164 -9.49 -10.50 -4.61
CA GLU A 164 -10.43 -10.67 -3.52
C GLU A 164 -9.65 -10.90 -2.22
N PHE A 165 -9.90 -10.03 -1.24
CA PHE A 165 -9.21 -10.05 0.04
C PHE A 165 -9.99 -10.86 1.05
N ASP A 166 -9.32 -11.78 1.77
CA ASP A 166 -9.89 -12.36 2.97
C ASP A 166 -10.17 -11.26 4.01
N ARG A 167 -11.44 -11.14 4.39
CA ARG A 167 -11.96 -10.07 5.26
C ARG A 167 -11.20 -10.02 6.59
N THR A 168 -10.97 -11.17 7.21
CA THR A 168 -10.35 -11.24 8.55
C THR A 168 -8.89 -10.80 8.49
N SER A 169 -8.13 -11.36 7.56
CA SER A 169 -6.71 -11.06 7.42
C SER A 169 -6.47 -9.60 7.02
N PHE A 170 -7.31 -9.04 6.14
CA PHE A 170 -7.23 -7.64 5.74
C PHE A 170 -7.54 -6.68 6.90
N VAL A 171 -8.62 -6.94 7.67
CA VAL A 171 -8.98 -6.08 8.82
C VAL A 171 -7.88 -6.08 9.88
N ILE A 172 -7.31 -7.24 10.21
CA ILE A 172 -6.21 -7.35 11.18
C ILE A 172 -5.00 -6.54 10.70
N SER A 173 -4.63 -6.70 9.43
CA SER A 173 -3.51 -5.98 8.82
C SER A 173 -3.70 -4.45 8.87
N MET A 174 -4.87 -3.95 8.49
CA MET A 174 -5.18 -2.51 8.58
C MET A 174 -5.22 -2.00 10.02
N ALA A 175 -5.74 -2.80 10.96
CA ALA A 175 -5.75 -2.45 12.37
C ALA A 175 -4.33 -2.35 12.95
N THR A 176 -3.44 -3.27 12.59
CA THR A 176 -2.04 -3.23 13.02
C THR A 176 -1.29 -2.02 12.45
N ASP A 177 -1.52 -1.68 11.17
CA ASP A 177 -0.92 -0.49 10.55
C ASP A 177 -1.45 0.80 11.20
N CYS A 178 -2.75 0.87 11.47
CA CYS A 178 -3.36 1.98 12.21
C CYS A 178 -2.70 2.17 13.58
N LEU A 179 -2.65 1.10 14.38
CA LEU A 179 -2.10 1.15 15.73
C LEU A 179 -0.61 1.54 15.70
N PHE A 180 0.14 1.04 14.72
CA PHE A 180 1.54 1.42 14.50
C PHE A 180 1.70 2.90 14.18
N ASN A 181 0.99 3.40 13.17
CA ASN A 181 1.04 4.80 12.78
C ASN A 181 0.58 5.74 13.91
N CYS A 182 -0.46 5.35 14.67
CA CYS A 182 -0.93 6.09 15.84
C CYS A 182 0.14 6.13 16.94
N THR A 183 0.75 4.99 17.26
CA THR A 183 1.78 4.90 18.30
C THR A 183 3.00 5.74 17.94
N MET A 184 3.51 5.61 16.71
CA MET A 184 4.67 6.39 16.25
C MET A 184 4.41 7.89 16.24
N SER A 185 3.21 8.28 15.80
CA SER A 185 2.85 9.69 15.74
C SER A 185 2.62 10.28 17.12
N ALA A 186 2.02 9.53 18.05
CA ALA A 186 1.89 9.92 19.45
C ALA A 186 3.27 10.11 20.10
N ILE A 187 4.22 9.19 19.87
CA ILE A 187 5.60 9.31 20.35
C ILE A 187 6.23 10.60 19.81
N PHE A 188 6.12 10.84 18.50
CA PHE A 188 6.68 12.03 17.86
C PHE A 188 6.09 13.33 18.43
N LEU A 189 4.77 13.39 18.60
CA LEU A 189 4.05 14.53 19.17
C LEU A 189 4.46 14.80 20.63
N VAL A 190 4.59 13.75 21.46
CA VAL A 190 5.05 13.88 22.85
C VAL A 190 6.45 14.48 22.90
N TYR A 191 7.35 14.06 22.01
CA TYR A 191 8.71 14.60 21.97
C TYR A 191 8.77 16.04 21.48
N ILE A 192 7.98 16.42 20.46
CA ILE A 192 7.87 17.82 20.04
C ILE A 192 7.31 18.67 21.19
N PHE A 193 6.26 18.19 21.88
CA PHE A 193 5.68 18.91 23.01
C PHE A 193 6.69 19.10 24.14
N ARG A 194 7.50 18.08 24.46
CA ARG A 194 8.60 18.18 25.42
C ARG A 194 9.65 19.20 24.99
N ALA A 195 10.06 19.18 23.72
CA ALA A 195 11.00 20.15 23.18
C ALA A 195 10.44 21.58 23.25
N TYR A 196 9.17 21.77 22.90
CA TYR A 196 8.47 23.04 23.06
C TYR A 196 8.47 23.50 24.52
N SER A 197 8.10 22.63 25.47
CA SER A 197 8.08 22.98 26.89
C SER A 197 9.46 23.32 27.46
N ALA A 198 10.53 22.70 26.95
CA ALA A 198 11.89 22.94 27.43
C ALA A 198 12.52 24.20 26.83
N PHE A 199 12.32 24.44 25.53
CA PHE A 199 12.96 25.55 24.81
C PHE A 199 12.05 26.76 24.58
N ASN A 200 10.75 26.63 24.91
CA ASN A 200 9.70 27.64 24.76
C ASN A 200 9.71 28.35 23.40
N SER A 201 9.92 27.59 22.31
CA SER A 201 10.15 28.15 20.98
C SER A 201 8.94 27.98 20.07
N ALA A 202 8.54 29.06 19.40
CA ALA A 202 7.45 29.06 18.42
C ALA A 202 7.62 28.03 17.27
N PRO A 203 8.84 27.75 16.76
CA PRO A 203 9.04 26.73 15.73
C PRO A 203 8.56 25.33 16.15
N TYR A 204 8.78 24.92 17.41
CA TYR A 204 8.30 23.62 17.89
C TYR A 204 6.77 23.56 18.01
N MET A 205 6.12 24.68 18.34
CA MET A 205 4.66 24.77 18.40
C MET A 205 4.02 24.61 17.00
N ILE A 206 4.62 25.24 15.98
CA ILE A 206 4.20 25.09 14.59
C ILE A 206 4.41 23.64 14.13
N LEU A 207 5.59 23.07 14.42
CA LEU A 207 5.91 21.68 14.06
C LEU A 207 4.95 20.68 14.70
N PHE A 208 4.52 20.94 15.94
CA PHE A 208 3.52 20.13 16.64
C PHE A 208 2.18 20.19 15.93
N ARG A 209 1.69 21.40 15.62
CA ARG A 209 0.42 21.60 14.93
C ARG A 209 0.40 20.95 13.55
N ASP A 210 1.43 21.20 12.76
CA ASP A 210 1.52 20.69 11.40
C ASP A 210 1.76 19.16 11.41
N GLY A 211 2.51 18.65 12.40
CA GLY A 211 2.67 17.23 12.66
C GLY A 211 1.36 16.53 13.04
N MET A 212 0.50 17.16 13.85
CA MET A 212 -0.83 16.62 14.17
C MET A 212 -1.74 16.56 12.94
N LEU A 213 -1.75 17.63 12.13
CA LEU A 213 -2.54 17.66 10.89
C LEU A 213 -2.08 16.59 9.90
N PHE A 214 -0.76 16.47 9.72
CA PHE A 214 -0.18 15.42 8.90
C PHE A 214 -0.53 14.03 9.43
N TRP A 215 -0.41 13.81 10.74
CA TRP A 215 -0.80 12.55 11.38
C TRP A 215 -2.25 12.15 11.10
N LEU A 216 -3.19 13.08 11.27
CA LEU A 216 -4.62 12.86 10.98
C LEU A 216 -4.80 12.48 9.50
N ALA A 217 -4.15 13.21 8.59
CA ALA A 217 -4.25 12.97 7.15
C ALA A 217 -3.65 11.62 6.75
N THR A 218 -2.47 11.25 7.25
CA THR A 218 -1.79 10.04 6.78
C THR A 218 -2.20 8.77 7.51
N SER A 219 -2.72 8.88 8.73
CA SER A 219 -3.10 7.70 9.52
C SER A 219 -4.58 7.37 9.43
N LEU A 220 -5.46 8.39 9.39
CA LEU A 220 -6.90 8.14 9.33
C LEU A 220 -7.42 8.02 7.90
N PHE A 221 -6.84 8.71 6.93
CA PHE A 221 -7.37 8.69 5.56
C PHE A 221 -7.26 7.32 4.87
N PRO A 222 -6.14 6.57 4.99
CA PRO A 222 -6.07 5.20 4.49
C PRO A 222 -7.10 4.28 5.14
N ILE A 223 -7.37 4.49 6.44
CA ILE A 223 -8.40 3.74 7.18
C ILE A 223 -9.79 4.09 6.68
N ILE A 224 -10.09 5.38 6.45
CA ILE A 224 -11.40 5.81 5.93
C ILE A 224 -11.61 5.23 4.53
N ILE A 225 -10.59 5.28 3.67
CA ILE A 225 -10.65 4.68 2.32
C ILE A 225 -10.84 3.16 2.42
N SER A 226 -10.08 2.50 3.29
CA SER A 226 -10.19 1.08 3.55
C SER A 226 -11.58 0.71 4.08
N LEU A 227 -12.09 1.40 5.09
CA LEU A 227 -13.44 1.21 5.64
C LEU A 227 -14.51 1.50 4.58
N ALA A 228 -14.30 2.47 3.69
CA ALA A 228 -15.21 2.75 2.58
C ALA A 228 -15.23 1.60 1.54
N SER A 229 -14.10 0.94 1.29
CA SER A 229 -14.09 -0.30 0.50
C SER A 229 -14.82 -1.47 1.16
N PHE A 230 -15.12 -1.36 2.46
CA PHE A 230 -15.84 -2.33 3.28
C PHE A 230 -17.11 -1.73 3.90
N THR A 231 -17.78 -0.78 3.23
CA THR A 231 -18.93 -0.05 3.81
C THR A 231 -20.03 -0.97 4.33
N THR A 232 -20.32 -2.07 3.61
CA THR A 232 -21.27 -3.12 4.02
C THR A 232 -20.84 -3.83 5.31
N THR A 233 -19.54 -4.04 5.46
CA THR A 233 -18.85 -4.74 6.55
C THR A 233 -18.86 -3.93 7.84
N VAL A 234 -18.62 -2.63 7.73
CA VAL A 234 -18.68 -1.68 8.85
C VAL A 234 -20.11 -1.55 9.34
N TYR A 235 -21.07 -1.50 8.42
CA TYR A 235 -22.49 -1.50 8.75
C TYR A 235 -22.89 -2.76 9.53
N GLU A 236 -22.46 -3.95 9.10
CA GLU A 236 -22.67 -5.21 9.82
C GLU A 236 -22.02 -5.24 11.21
N PHE A 237 -20.81 -4.70 11.34
CA PHE A 237 -20.10 -4.69 12.63
C PHE A 237 -20.73 -3.71 13.62
N VAL A 238 -21.12 -2.51 13.16
CA VAL A 238 -21.80 -1.49 13.96
C VAL A 238 -23.20 -1.98 14.36
N THR A 239 -23.94 -2.60 13.45
CA THR A 239 -25.23 -3.22 13.78
C THR A 239 -25.06 -4.38 14.76
N GLY A 240 -24.06 -5.25 14.58
CA GLY A 240 -23.70 -6.31 15.52
C GLY A 240 -23.37 -5.79 16.92
N LEU A 241 -22.54 -4.75 17.03
CA LEU A 241 -22.22 -4.07 18.28
C LEU A 241 -23.46 -3.45 18.93
N SER A 242 -24.35 -2.82 18.14
CA SER A 242 -25.59 -2.25 18.66
C SER A 242 -26.56 -3.32 19.20
N ILE A 243 -26.57 -4.51 18.60
CA ILE A 243 -27.38 -5.66 19.05
C ILE A 243 -26.81 -6.20 20.37
N ILE A 244 -25.49 -6.34 20.47
CA ILE A 244 -24.82 -6.77 21.70
C ILE A 244 -25.03 -5.75 22.82
N TYR A 245 -24.88 -4.45 22.52
CA TYR A 245 -25.13 -3.37 23.47
C TYR A 245 -26.57 -3.38 23.98
N ARG A 246 -27.58 -3.48 23.10
CA ARG A 246 -28.99 -3.60 23.51
C ARG A 246 -29.26 -4.86 24.34
N LYS A 247 -28.59 -5.97 24.02
CA LYS A 247 -28.71 -7.22 24.79
C LYS A 247 -28.09 -7.10 26.18
N TRP A 248 -26.96 -6.39 26.30
CA TRP A 248 -26.30 -6.09 27.57
C TRP A 248 -27.13 -5.11 28.42
N GLU A 249 -27.66 -4.06 27.82
CA GLU A 249 -28.55 -3.08 28.47
C GLU A 249 -29.85 -3.74 28.94
N GLY A 250 -30.44 -4.64 28.16
CA GLY A 250 -31.60 -5.44 28.57
C GLY A 250 -31.32 -6.44 29.69
N LEU A 251 -30.06 -6.85 29.88
CA LEU A 251 -29.64 -7.73 30.98
C LEU A 251 -29.33 -6.96 32.27
N HIS A 252 -29.10 -5.65 32.21
CA HIS A 252 -28.71 -4.82 33.36
C HIS A 252 -29.71 -3.70 33.68
N GLY A 253 -30.73 -3.49 32.85
CA GLY A 253 -31.76 -2.45 32.98
C GLY A 253 -33.02 -2.82 33.76
N ASN A 254 -33.04 -3.96 34.47
CA ASN A 254 -34.15 -4.33 35.38
C ASN A 254 -33.71 -4.21 36.85
N VAL A 255 -33.42 -2.99 37.30
CA VAL A 255 -33.47 -2.59 38.72
C VAL A 255 -34.27 -1.31 38.83
#